data_AF-A0A433H0E2-F1
#
_entry.id   AF-A0A433H0E2-F1
#
_cell.length_a   1.000
_cell.length_b   1.000
_cell.length_c   1.000
_cell.angle_alpha   90.00
_cell.angle_beta   90.00
_cell.angle_gamma   90.00
#
_symmetry.space_group_name_H-M   'P 1'
#
loop_
_entity.id
_entity.type
_entity.pdbx_description
1 polymer ?
#
loop_
_entity_poly.entity_id
_entity_poly.type
_entity_poly.pdbx_seq_one_letter_code
_entity_poly.pdbx_strand_id
1 'polypeptide(L)'
;MLLTLIRMATAILIVFVIVSLANDWRLTRPIANLWRRHSGYVRWYIASAPATYIYMFILIITTWVLLGMPEFARDDFLKGQSTNLQHLTTNPIRALVRSAFFVSSAELLTWVALFGLLLAPAERWLGTARTIAVFAVGHVVSTAGAALDVWIHIRYFHFSERLWNVEDTGASYGFMSLAALLFYRLRGWTRWVLGAALAVVLVYGAIEGTGFTARGHAIAVLLGLALYPMSRVPDVVARLGTGRSIVDLWKRRTADGSADTRAEFAAASRARRARSGRRQADT
;
A
#
# COMPACT_ATOMS: atom_id res chain seq x y z
N MET A 1 22.73 -13.92 23.57
CA MET A 1 22.69 -15.40 23.55
C MET A 1 21.26 -15.92 23.34
N LEU A 2 20.29 -15.59 24.21
CA LEU A 2 18.90 -16.07 24.11
C LEU A 2 18.19 -15.70 22.79
N LEU A 3 18.29 -14.44 22.34
CA LEU A 3 17.73 -13.98 21.05
C LEU A 3 18.35 -14.71 19.84
N THR A 4 19.65 -14.97 19.88
CA THR A 4 20.35 -15.74 18.83
C THR A 4 19.85 -17.18 18.80
N LEU A 5 19.68 -17.80 19.96
CA LEU A 5 19.12 -19.15 20.08
C LEU A 5 17.66 -19.23 19.59
N ILE A 6 16.84 -18.24 19.92
CA ILE A 6 15.45 -18.15 19.42
C ILE A 6 15.45 -18.05 17.89
N ARG A 7 16.29 -17.17 17.30
CA ARG A 7 16.40 -17.02 15.84
C ARG A 7 16.86 -18.31 15.16
N MET A 8 17.85 -19.01 15.72
CA MET A 8 18.31 -20.30 15.19
C MET A 8 17.23 -21.37 15.31
N ALA A 9 16.53 -21.44 16.44
CA ALA A 9 15.41 -22.36 16.63
C ALA A 9 14.25 -22.07 15.66
N THR A 10 13.93 -20.80 15.39
CA THR A 10 12.92 -20.42 14.38
C THR A 10 13.37 -20.82 12.97
N ALA A 11 14.63 -20.58 12.60
CA ALA A 11 15.16 -20.98 11.30
C ALA A 11 15.14 -22.51 11.11
N ILE A 12 15.54 -23.26 12.15
CA ILE A 12 15.48 -24.73 12.16
C ILE A 12 14.03 -25.22 12.05
N LEU A 13 13.08 -24.59 12.77
CA LEU A 13 11.67 -24.92 12.69
C LEU A 13 11.10 -24.66 11.28
N ILE A 14 11.47 -23.54 10.65
CA ILE A 14 11.07 -23.22 9.28
C ILE A 14 11.61 -24.27 8.30
N VAL A 15 12.90 -24.60 8.37
CA VAL A 15 13.52 -25.63 7.53
C VAL A 15 12.88 -26.99 7.76
N PHE A 16 12.63 -27.37 9.01
CA PHE A 16 11.97 -28.61 9.39
C PHE A 16 10.54 -28.69 8.83
N VAL A 17 9.76 -27.61 8.92
CA VAL A 17 8.42 -27.53 8.33
C VAL A 17 8.48 -27.64 6.80
N ILE A 18 9.44 -26.98 6.14
CA ILE A 18 9.64 -27.07 4.69
C ILE A 18 9.97 -28.51 4.27
N VAL A 19 10.94 -29.15 4.92
CA VAL A 19 11.33 -30.54 4.65
C VAL A 19 10.18 -31.49 4.94
N SER A 20 9.46 -31.28 6.04
CA SER A 20 8.30 -32.10 6.43
C SER A 20 7.16 -31.99 5.42
N LEU A 21 6.88 -30.78 4.90
CA LEU A 21 5.91 -30.54 3.84
C LEU A 21 6.35 -31.18 2.50
N ALA A 22 7.64 -31.18 2.19
CA ALA A 22 8.19 -31.80 0.98
C ALA A 22 8.15 -33.34 1.00
N ASN A 23 8.07 -33.95 2.18
CA ASN A 23 8.08 -35.42 2.37
C ASN A 23 6.72 -35.99 2.84
N ASP A 24 5.63 -35.21 2.81
CA ASP A 24 4.26 -35.61 3.20
C ASP A 24 4.16 -36.33 4.57
N TRP A 25 4.92 -35.86 5.56
CA TRP A 25 4.91 -36.41 6.92
C TRP A 25 3.53 -36.27 7.57
N ARG A 26 3.14 -37.24 8.42
CA ARG A 26 1.81 -37.29 9.05
C ARG A 26 1.40 -36.01 9.78
N LEU A 27 2.35 -35.34 10.44
CA LEU A 27 2.12 -34.10 11.20
C LEU A 27 1.83 -32.89 10.30
N THR A 28 2.39 -32.82 9.08
CA THR A 28 2.23 -31.69 8.16
C THR A 28 1.24 -31.96 7.04
N ARG A 29 0.74 -33.19 6.89
CA ARG A 29 -0.33 -33.55 5.93
C ARG A 29 -1.57 -32.64 5.97
N PRO A 30 -2.10 -32.23 7.14
CA PRO A 30 -3.24 -31.31 7.17
C PRO A 30 -2.89 -29.96 6.51
N ILE A 31 -1.68 -29.44 6.78
CA ILE A 31 -1.16 -28.19 6.21
C ILE A 31 -0.92 -28.35 4.71
N ALA A 32 -0.30 -29.45 4.28
CA ALA A 32 -0.05 -29.76 2.87
C ALA A 32 -1.37 -29.90 2.07
N ASN A 33 -2.39 -30.55 2.65
CA ASN A 33 -3.72 -30.65 2.04
C ASN A 33 -4.42 -29.30 1.95
N LEU A 34 -4.34 -28.49 3.01
CA LEU A 34 -4.88 -27.13 3.03
C LEU A 34 -4.20 -26.27 1.96
N TRP A 35 -2.87 -26.37 1.83
CA TRP A 35 -2.10 -25.69 0.80
C TRP A 35 -2.46 -26.18 -0.60
N ARG A 36 -2.51 -27.49 -0.86
CA ARG A 36 -2.95 -28.04 -2.16
C ARG A 36 -4.33 -27.52 -2.55
N ARG A 37 -5.25 -27.45 -1.59
CA ARG A 37 -6.62 -26.94 -1.80
C ARG A 37 -6.68 -25.45 -2.13
N HIS A 38 -5.84 -24.61 -1.51
CA HIS A 38 -5.94 -23.15 -1.61
C HIS A 38 -4.81 -22.47 -2.40
N SER A 39 -3.73 -23.18 -2.72
CA SER A 39 -2.54 -22.63 -3.38
C SER A 39 -2.86 -21.98 -4.72
N GLY A 40 -3.77 -22.55 -5.50
CA GLY A 40 -4.24 -21.93 -6.75
C GLY A 40 -4.91 -20.57 -6.53
N TYR A 41 -5.70 -20.44 -5.46
CA TYR A 41 -6.31 -19.16 -5.08
C TYR A 41 -5.27 -18.17 -4.56
N VAL A 42 -4.36 -18.60 -3.68
CA VAL A 42 -3.28 -17.75 -3.14
C VAL A 42 -2.39 -17.23 -4.27
N ARG A 43 -1.96 -18.11 -5.18
CA ARG A 43 -1.15 -17.73 -6.35
C ARG A 43 -1.87 -16.73 -7.24
N TRP A 44 -3.15 -16.96 -7.53
CA TRP A 44 -3.95 -16.00 -8.29
C TRP A 44 -4.02 -14.65 -7.56
N TYR A 45 -4.31 -14.66 -6.26
CA TYR A 45 -4.48 -13.44 -5.48
C TYR A 45 -3.19 -12.61 -5.46
N ILE A 46 -2.04 -13.27 -5.27
CA ILE A 46 -0.71 -12.63 -5.31
C ILE A 46 -0.38 -12.12 -6.72
N ALA A 47 -0.50 -12.98 -7.73
CA ALA A 47 -0.14 -12.64 -9.11
C ALA A 47 -1.05 -11.55 -9.71
N SER A 48 -2.24 -11.34 -9.16
CA SER A 48 -3.18 -10.31 -9.60
C SER A 48 -2.87 -8.90 -9.10
N ALA A 49 -1.99 -8.75 -8.10
CA ALA A 49 -1.60 -7.47 -7.51
C ALA A 49 -0.08 -7.40 -7.27
N PRO A 50 0.73 -7.50 -8.34
CA PRO A 50 2.18 -7.65 -8.21
C PRO A 50 2.86 -6.50 -7.47
N ALA A 51 2.49 -5.23 -7.69
CA ALA A 51 3.14 -4.13 -6.99
C ALA A 51 2.88 -4.18 -5.48
N THR A 52 1.66 -4.48 -5.07
CA THR A 52 1.27 -4.61 -3.65
C THR A 52 2.10 -5.69 -2.98
N TYR A 53 2.22 -6.87 -3.59
CA TYR A 53 2.94 -7.99 -3.00
C TYR A 53 4.46 -7.84 -3.07
N ILE A 54 5.01 -7.23 -4.13
CA ILE A 54 6.43 -6.87 -4.20
C ILE A 54 6.76 -5.84 -3.12
N TYR A 55 5.96 -4.79 -2.99
CA TYR A 55 6.17 -3.76 -1.98
C TYR A 55 6.03 -4.33 -0.56
N MET A 56 5.03 -5.16 -0.30
CA MET A 56 4.88 -5.85 0.97
C MET A 56 6.06 -6.79 1.25
N PHE A 57 6.56 -7.50 0.24
CA PHE A 57 7.77 -8.32 0.40
C PHE A 57 8.98 -7.47 0.78
N ILE A 58 9.16 -6.31 0.16
CA ILE A 58 10.22 -5.36 0.54
C ILE A 58 10.05 -4.93 2.00
N LEU A 59 8.84 -4.54 2.42
CA LEU A 59 8.57 -4.16 3.83
C LEU A 59 8.87 -5.30 4.80
N ILE A 60 8.50 -6.53 4.47
CA ILE A 60 8.82 -7.71 5.29
C ILE A 60 10.33 -7.87 5.43
N ILE A 61 11.09 -7.76 4.34
CA ILE A 61 12.54 -7.88 4.36
C ILE A 61 13.20 -6.74 5.14
N THR A 62 12.79 -5.48 4.91
CA THR A 62 13.35 -4.34 5.64
C THR A 62 13.04 -4.42 7.13
N THR A 63 11.81 -4.75 7.51
CA THR A 63 11.44 -4.97 8.91
C THR A 63 12.17 -6.17 9.52
N TRP A 64 12.39 -7.25 8.77
CA TRP A 64 13.17 -8.39 9.26
C TRP A 64 14.62 -8.02 9.55
N VAL A 65 15.23 -7.17 8.71
CA VAL A 65 16.56 -6.59 8.97
C VAL A 65 16.54 -5.73 10.23
N LEU A 66 15.51 -4.89 10.43
CA LEU A 66 15.35 -4.07 11.63
C LEU A 66 15.18 -4.90 12.91
N LEU A 67 14.44 -6.01 12.85
CA LEU A 67 14.33 -6.97 13.95
C LEU A 67 15.67 -7.59 14.32
N GLY A 68 16.64 -7.58 13.40
CA GLY A 68 18.02 -7.99 13.58
C GLY A 68 18.82 -7.08 14.53
N MET A 69 18.49 -5.80 14.60
CA MET A 69 19.24 -4.74 15.27
C MET A 69 18.92 -4.61 16.77
N PRO A 70 19.85 -4.10 17.59
CA PRO A 70 19.52 -3.59 18.93
C PRO A 70 18.47 -2.47 18.85
N GLU A 71 17.59 -2.37 19.85
CA GLU A 71 16.47 -1.41 19.85
C GLU A 71 16.91 0.04 19.65
N PHE A 72 17.94 0.50 20.37
CA PHE A 72 18.47 1.86 20.21
C PHE A 72 18.96 2.13 18.76
N ALA A 73 19.63 1.15 18.14
CA ALA A 73 20.16 1.28 16.79
C ALA A 73 19.04 1.25 15.74
N ARG A 74 17.96 0.50 16.02
CA ARG A 74 16.78 0.43 15.15
C ARG A 74 16.07 1.77 15.09
N ASP A 75 15.84 2.41 16.24
CA ASP A 75 15.10 3.67 16.31
C ASP A 75 15.91 4.81 15.66
N ASP A 76 17.23 4.84 15.89
CA ASP A 76 18.10 5.80 15.22
C ASP A 76 18.22 5.55 13.71
N PHE A 77 18.23 4.27 13.29
CA PHE A 77 18.20 3.94 11.87
C PHE A 77 16.90 4.39 11.20
N LEU A 78 15.75 4.17 11.84
CA LEU A 78 14.43 4.59 11.36
C LEU A 78 14.31 6.11 11.25
N LYS A 79 14.77 6.86 12.27
CA LYS A 79 14.93 8.32 12.18
C LYS A 79 15.79 8.73 11.00
N GLY A 80 16.87 7.99 10.71
CA GLY A 80 17.74 8.18 9.55
C GLY A 80 17.07 7.96 8.18
N GLN A 81 15.94 7.24 8.14
CA GLN A 81 15.15 7.02 6.91
C GLN A 81 13.95 7.96 6.77
N SER A 82 13.68 8.77 7.80
CA SER A 82 12.50 9.64 7.85
C SER A 82 12.55 10.79 6.83
N THR A 83 11.37 11.24 6.41
CA THR A 83 11.18 12.49 5.64
C THR A 83 11.12 13.71 6.54
N ASN A 84 12.05 13.82 7.49
CA ASN A 84 12.18 15.01 8.32
C ASN A 84 12.71 16.21 7.51
N LEU A 85 12.60 17.41 8.06
CA LEU A 85 13.00 18.64 7.36
C LEU A 85 14.49 18.64 7.01
N GLN A 86 15.36 18.07 7.85
CA GLN A 86 16.79 17.94 7.54
C GLN A 86 17.04 17.11 6.27
N HIS A 87 16.41 15.95 6.15
CA HIS A 87 16.60 15.07 5.00
C HIS A 87 15.90 15.61 3.74
N LEU A 88 14.74 16.24 3.88
CA LEU A 88 14.03 16.87 2.76
C LEU A 88 14.77 18.08 2.20
N THR A 89 15.45 18.86 3.04
CA THR A 89 16.25 20.01 2.58
C THR A 89 17.59 19.60 1.96
N THR A 90 18.20 18.50 2.41
CA THR A 90 19.51 18.06 1.92
C THR A 90 19.44 17.10 0.73
N ASN A 91 18.54 16.12 0.74
CA ASN A 91 18.41 15.10 -0.30
C ASN A 91 16.94 14.64 -0.44
N PRO A 92 16.04 15.51 -0.97
CA PRO A 92 14.59 15.28 -0.95
C PRO A 92 14.17 13.98 -1.62
N ILE A 93 14.70 13.69 -2.82
CA ILE A 93 14.35 12.48 -3.57
C ILE A 93 14.72 11.22 -2.78
N ARG A 94 15.93 11.21 -2.18
CA ARG A 94 16.42 10.07 -1.41
C ARG A 94 15.60 9.86 -0.14
N ALA A 95 15.23 10.95 0.54
CA ALA A 95 14.39 10.91 1.73
C ALA A 95 13.01 10.34 1.44
N LEU A 96 12.34 10.85 0.40
CA LEU A 96 11.03 10.36 -0.07
C LEU A 96 11.09 8.87 -0.41
N VAL A 97 12.06 8.45 -1.22
CA VAL A 97 12.20 7.04 -1.60
C VAL A 97 12.40 6.17 -0.37
N ARG A 98 13.32 6.53 0.53
CA ARG A 98 13.64 5.72 1.71
C ARG A 98 12.48 5.59 2.68
N SER A 99 11.83 6.70 3.02
CA SER A 99 10.78 6.70 4.05
C SER A 99 9.57 5.88 3.65
N ALA A 100 9.39 5.60 2.36
CA ALA A 100 8.37 4.69 1.86
C ALA A 100 8.70 3.20 2.14
N PHE A 101 9.94 2.77 2.38
CA PHE A 101 10.29 1.33 2.47
C PHE A 101 10.55 0.82 3.89
N PHE A 102 10.34 1.64 4.91
CA PHE A 102 10.54 1.25 6.30
C PHE A 102 9.27 1.47 7.13
N VAL A 103 8.92 0.46 7.91
CA VAL A 103 7.83 0.47 8.88
C VAL A 103 8.31 -0.18 10.17
N SER A 104 7.72 0.19 11.30
CA SER A 104 8.07 -0.42 12.58
C SER A 104 7.67 -1.90 12.62
N SER A 105 8.37 -2.69 13.44
CA SER A 105 8.02 -4.12 13.60
C SER A 105 6.64 -4.34 14.22
N ALA A 106 6.17 -3.39 15.04
CA ALA A 106 4.84 -3.45 15.66
C ALA A 106 3.73 -3.32 14.61
N GLU A 107 3.96 -2.59 13.52
CA GLU A 107 2.94 -2.30 12.51
C GLU A 107 2.95 -3.27 11.33
N LEU A 108 3.99 -4.11 11.19
CA LEU A 108 4.16 -4.98 10.01
C LEU A 108 2.92 -5.83 9.74
N LEU A 109 2.36 -6.47 10.77
CA LEU A 109 1.17 -7.32 10.61
C LEU A 109 -0.06 -6.50 10.17
N THR A 110 -0.20 -5.28 10.70
CA THR A 110 -1.25 -4.35 10.29
C THR A 110 -1.09 -3.97 8.82
N TRP A 111 0.14 -3.66 8.37
CA TRP A 111 0.41 -3.34 6.97
C TRP A 111 0.17 -4.52 6.04
N VAL A 112 0.59 -5.73 6.43
CA VAL A 112 0.31 -6.97 5.66
C VAL A 112 -1.19 -7.17 5.48
N ALA A 113 -1.97 -6.98 6.54
CA ALA A 113 -3.42 -7.09 6.48
C ALA A 113 -4.02 -5.99 5.59
N LEU A 114 -3.72 -4.71 5.85
CA LEU A 114 -4.29 -3.59 5.11
C LEU A 114 -3.92 -3.65 3.62
N PHE A 115 -2.69 -4.02 3.27
CA PHE A 115 -2.27 -4.12 1.88
C PHE A 115 -2.93 -5.30 1.18
N GLY A 116 -2.99 -6.47 1.81
CA GLY A 116 -3.67 -7.64 1.23
C GLY A 116 -5.19 -7.44 1.08
N LEU A 117 -5.83 -6.77 2.05
CA LEU A 117 -7.28 -6.62 2.12
C LEU A 117 -7.81 -5.41 1.35
N LEU A 118 -7.03 -4.35 1.17
CA LEU A 118 -7.47 -3.11 0.50
C LEU A 118 -6.62 -2.77 -0.73
N LEU A 119 -5.29 -2.77 -0.59
CA LEU A 119 -4.39 -2.34 -1.66
C LEU A 119 -4.36 -3.33 -2.84
N ALA A 120 -4.35 -4.63 -2.57
CA ALA A 120 -4.39 -5.65 -3.61
C ALA A 120 -5.70 -5.60 -4.44
N PRO A 121 -6.89 -5.48 -3.83
CA PRO A 121 -8.13 -5.17 -4.56
C PRO A 121 -8.06 -3.87 -5.36
N ALA A 122 -7.49 -2.80 -4.79
CA ALA A 122 -7.33 -1.53 -5.48
C ALA A 122 -6.41 -1.67 -6.71
N GLU A 123 -5.31 -2.43 -6.59
CA GLU A 123 -4.39 -2.70 -7.69
C GLU A 123 -5.01 -3.50 -8.82
N ARG A 124 -5.72 -4.58 -8.50
CA ARG A 124 -6.45 -5.34 -9.51
C ARG A 124 -7.38 -4.45 -10.32
N TRP A 125 -8.12 -3.58 -9.62
CA TRP A 125 -9.11 -2.70 -10.22
C TRP A 125 -8.47 -1.57 -11.06
N LEU A 126 -7.55 -0.80 -10.48
CA LEU A 126 -6.91 0.36 -11.13
C LEU A 126 -5.83 -0.04 -12.15
N GLY A 127 -5.21 -1.19 -11.94
CA GLY A 127 -3.99 -1.63 -12.60
C GLY A 127 -2.73 -1.13 -11.92
N THR A 128 -1.70 -1.97 -11.95
CA THR A 128 -0.39 -1.75 -11.33
C THR A 128 0.21 -0.37 -11.58
N ALA A 129 0.25 0.11 -12.83
CA ALA A 129 0.83 1.42 -13.14
C ALA A 129 0.10 2.58 -12.45
N ARG A 130 -1.23 2.57 -12.43
CA ARG A 130 -2.02 3.62 -11.77
C ARG A 130 -1.94 3.52 -10.26
N THR A 131 -1.89 2.30 -9.74
CA THR A 131 -1.67 2.07 -8.30
C THR A 131 -0.35 2.65 -7.84
N ILE A 132 0.73 2.37 -8.56
CA ILE A 132 2.05 2.95 -8.28
C ILE A 132 1.99 4.48 -8.36
N ALA A 133 1.36 5.04 -9.41
CA ALA A 133 1.26 6.48 -9.57
C ALA A 133 0.47 7.15 -8.43
N VAL A 134 -0.72 6.64 -8.08
CA VAL A 134 -1.54 7.18 -6.99
C VAL A 134 -0.82 7.04 -5.64
N PHE A 135 -0.17 5.90 -5.39
CA PHE A 135 0.63 5.69 -4.18
C PHE A 135 1.76 6.71 -4.10
N ALA A 136 2.53 6.88 -5.18
CA ALA A 136 3.67 7.78 -5.22
C ALA A 136 3.26 9.25 -5.09
N VAL A 137 2.23 9.69 -5.80
CA VAL A 137 1.71 11.06 -5.70
C VAL A 137 1.14 11.32 -4.30
N GLY A 138 0.37 10.37 -3.77
CA GLY A 138 -0.13 10.38 -2.39
C GLY A 138 0.97 10.55 -1.36
N HIS A 139 2.00 9.72 -1.48
CA HIS A 139 3.19 9.77 -0.64
C HIS A 139 3.89 11.14 -0.71
N VAL A 140 4.27 11.58 -1.92
CA VAL A 140 5.06 12.81 -2.09
C VAL A 140 4.30 14.05 -1.65
N VAL A 141 3.03 14.21 -2.05
CA VAL A 141 2.23 15.41 -1.74
C VAL A 141 1.92 15.50 -0.25
N SER A 142 1.55 14.39 0.38
CA SER A 142 1.28 14.37 1.82
C SER A 142 2.53 14.59 2.64
N THR A 143 3.66 13.99 2.25
CA THR A 143 4.94 14.28 2.91
C THR A 143 5.31 15.75 2.77
N ALA A 144 5.13 16.36 1.59
CA ALA A 144 5.38 17.79 1.40
C ALA A 144 4.46 18.66 2.27
N GLY A 145 3.18 18.30 2.37
CA GLY A 145 2.21 18.99 3.22
C GLY A 145 2.53 18.87 4.71
N ALA A 146 2.90 17.68 5.17
CA ALA A 146 3.32 17.42 6.53
C ALA A 146 4.62 18.18 6.88
N ALA A 147 5.59 18.21 5.97
CA ALA A 147 6.83 18.96 6.14
C ALA A 147 6.58 20.47 6.17
N LEU A 148 5.73 20.99 5.27
CA LEU A 148 5.34 22.40 5.26
C LEU A 148 4.68 22.79 6.58
N ASP A 149 3.81 21.93 7.10
CA ASP A 149 3.14 22.14 8.37
C ASP A 149 4.14 22.23 9.53
N VAL A 150 5.09 21.30 9.63
CA VAL A 150 6.17 21.36 10.64
C VAL A 150 6.97 22.66 10.50
N TRP A 151 7.33 23.03 9.27
CA TRP A 151 8.10 24.25 9.01
C TRP A 151 7.36 25.51 9.46
N ILE A 152 6.05 25.60 9.18
CA ILE A 152 5.19 26.72 9.63
C ILE A 152 5.16 26.80 11.16
N HIS A 153 4.99 25.65 11.85
CA HIS A 153 4.92 25.60 13.31
C HIS A 153 6.24 26.03 13.98
N ILE A 154 7.38 25.63 13.43
CA ILE A 154 8.69 26.08 13.90
C ILE A 154 8.85 27.58 13.65
N ARG A 155 8.52 28.05 12.43
CA ARG A 155 8.85 29.42 12.00
C ARG A 155 7.93 30.49 12.60
N TYR A 156 6.65 30.20 12.76
CA TYR A 156 5.63 31.19 13.11
C TYR A 156 4.94 30.92 14.46
N PHE A 157 5.08 29.72 15.02
CA PHE A 157 4.41 29.34 16.28
C PHE A 157 5.38 28.93 17.41
N HIS A 158 6.69 29.18 17.23
CA HIS A 158 7.74 28.95 18.25
C HIS A 158 7.81 27.51 18.79
N PHE A 159 7.41 26.52 17.99
CA PHE A 159 7.60 25.13 18.36
C PHE A 159 9.10 24.78 18.39
N SER A 160 9.45 23.76 19.17
CA SER A 160 10.84 23.32 19.33
C SER A 160 11.49 22.96 17.99
N GLU A 161 12.72 23.45 17.76
CA GLU A 161 13.54 23.06 16.60
C GLU A 161 13.81 21.55 16.53
N ARG A 162 13.61 20.80 17.62
CA ARG A 162 13.69 19.33 17.60
C ARG A 162 12.73 18.71 16.58
N LEU A 163 11.63 19.38 16.26
CA LEU A 163 10.70 18.93 15.21
C LEU A 163 11.33 18.90 13.82
N TRP A 164 12.45 19.58 13.61
CA TRP A 164 13.20 19.53 12.35
C TRP A 164 13.67 18.12 11.98
N ASN A 165 13.88 17.27 12.99
CA ASN A 165 14.36 15.89 12.85
C ASN A 165 13.31 14.84 13.24
N VAL A 166 12.03 15.23 13.33
CA VAL A 166 10.95 14.33 13.76
C VAL A 166 10.75 13.18 12.77
N GLU A 167 10.54 11.98 13.29
CA GLU A 167 10.35 10.79 12.47
C GLU A 167 9.01 10.83 11.72
N ASP A 168 9.05 10.59 10.40
CA ASP A 168 7.88 10.43 9.54
C ASP A 168 8.20 9.45 8.41
N THR A 169 7.47 8.34 8.33
CA THR A 169 7.61 7.31 7.30
C THR A 169 6.39 7.32 6.41
N GLY A 170 6.57 7.55 5.10
CA GLY A 170 5.45 7.90 4.23
C GLY A 170 4.69 6.74 3.59
N ALA A 171 4.93 5.48 3.98
CA ALA A 171 4.17 4.33 3.49
C ALA A 171 2.65 4.48 3.70
N SER A 172 2.27 5.07 4.86
CA SER A 172 0.88 5.32 5.20
C SER A 172 0.20 6.35 4.30
N TYR A 173 0.91 7.35 3.80
CA TYR A 173 0.33 8.39 2.95
C TYR A 173 -0.09 7.84 1.57
N GLY A 174 0.80 7.05 0.95
CA GLY A 174 0.47 6.37 -0.30
C GLY A 174 -0.70 5.40 -0.14
N PHE A 175 -0.72 4.64 0.97
CA PHE A 175 -1.82 3.75 1.31
C PHE A 175 -3.15 4.51 1.48
N MET A 176 -3.19 5.57 2.29
CA MET A 176 -4.41 6.35 2.56
C MET A 176 -4.99 6.94 1.28
N SER A 177 -4.14 7.40 0.36
CA SER A 177 -4.55 7.91 -0.95
C SER A 177 -5.24 6.84 -1.80
N LEU A 178 -4.69 5.62 -1.83
CA LEU A 178 -5.30 4.49 -2.55
C LEU A 178 -6.57 3.97 -1.86
N ALA A 179 -6.59 3.90 -0.53
CA ALA A 179 -7.78 3.53 0.23
C ALA A 179 -8.92 4.53 -0.02
N ALA A 180 -8.62 5.83 -0.05
CA ALA A 180 -9.57 6.87 -0.41
C ALA A 180 -10.07 6.72 -1.86
N LEU A 181 -9.21 6.42 -2.83
CA LEU A 181 -9.65 6.18 -4.21
C LEU A 181 -10.51 4.90 -4.33
N LEU A 182 -10.22 3.86 -3.54
CA LEU A 182 -11.00 2.61 -3.47
C LEU A 182 -12.43 2.85 -2.98
N PHE A 183 -12.71 3.94 -2.24
CA PHE A 183 -14.06 4.34 -1.85
C PHE A 183 -15.03 4.40 -3.03
N TYR A 184 -14.57 4.86 -4.21
CA TYR A 184 -15.39 4.96 -5.41
C TYR A 184 -15.72 3.60 -6.07
N ARG A 185 -14.94 2.56 -5.75
CA ARG A 185 -15.17 1.20 -6.24
C ARG A 185 -16.22 0.45 -5.44
N LEU A 186 -16.34 0.75 -4.16
CA LEU A 186 -17.20 0.04 -3.22
C LEU A 186 -18.65 0.56 -3.27
N ARG A 187 -19.59 -0.29 -2.87
CA ARG A 187 -21.02 0.01 -2.71
C ARG A 187 -21.56 -0.62 -1.42
N GLY A 188 -22.76 -0.21 -1.02
CA GLY A 188 -23.45 -0.73 0.15
C GLY A 188 -22.66 -0.53 1.45
N TRP A 189 -22.80 -1.46 2.39
CA TRP A 189 -22.22 -1.35 3.73
C TRP A 189 -20.71 -1.14 3.75
N THR A 190 -19.95 -1.86 2.92
CA THR A 190 -18.47 -1.74 2.92
C THR A 190 -17.98 -0.36 2.47
N ARG A 191 -18.75 0.35 1.64
CA ARG A 191 -18.45 1.74 1.30
C ARG A 191 -18.64 2.65 2.50
N TRP A 192 -19.69 2.44 3.28
CA TRP A 192 -19.94 3.21 4.50
C TRP A 192 -18.89 2.95 5.57
N VAL A 193 -18.49 1.70 5.77
CA VAL A 193 -17.40 1.35 6.71
C VAL A 193 -16.09 2.03 6.32
N LEU A 194 -15.67 1.90 5.05
CA LEU A 194 -14.46 2.57 4.57
C LEU A 194 -14.60 4.10 4.64
N GLY A 195 -15.75 4.64 4.24
CA GLY A 195 -16.04 6.07 4.30
C GLY A 195 -16.00 6.63 5.71
N ALA A 196 -16.54 5.91 6.69
CA ALA A 196 -16.48 6.29 8.11
C ALA A 196 -15.03 6.29 8.62
N ALA A 197 -14.24 5.26 8.29
CA ALA A 197 -12.82 5.21 8.64
C ALA A 197 -12.04 6.40 8.04
N LEU A 198 -12.28 6.71 6.75
CA LEU A 198 -11.66 7.87 6.09
C LEU A 198 -12.12 9.20 6.69
N ALA A 199 -13.40 9.31 7.07
CA ALA A 199 -13.93 10.50 7.74
C ALA A 199 -13.28 10.72 9.11
N VAL A 200 -13.05 9.65 9.89
CA VAL A 200 -12.31 9.73 11.16
C VAL A 200 -10.89 10.28 10.93
N VAL A 201 -10.19 9.80 9.90
CA VAL A 201 -8.85 10.31 9.55
C VAL A 201 -8.90 11.80 9.19
N LEU A 202 -9.88 12.22 8.38
CA LEU A 202 -10.06 13.63 8.01
C LEU A 202 -10.35 14.52 9.22
N VAL A 203 -11.29 14.12 10.06
CA VAL A 203 -11.67 14.87 11.27
C VAL A 203 -10.49 14.94 12.24
N TYR A 204 -9.81 13.82 12.48
CA TYR A 204 -8.66 13.78 13.38
C TYR A 204 -7.52 14.68 12.89
N GLY A 205 -7.21 14.68 11.59
CA GLY A 205 -6.22 15.58 11.01
C GLY A 205 -6.62 17.06 11.03
N ALA A 206 -7.91 17.38 11.13
CA ALA A 206 -8.40 18.75 11.22
C ALA A 206 -8.41 19.30 12.66
N ILE A 207 -8.31 18.44 13.68
CA ILE A 207 -8.28 18.86 15.09
C ILE A 207 -6.89 19.43 15.42
N GLU A 208 -6.86 20.61 16.02
CA GLU A 208 -5.60 21.20 16.50
C GLU A 208 -4.93 20.31 17.56
N GLY A 209 -3.60 20.21 17.51
CA GLY A 209 -2.82 19.41 18.45
C GLY A 209 -2.67 17.92 18.13
N THR A 210 -3.28 17.39 17.07
CA THR A 210 -3.12 15.96 16.68
C THR A 210 -1.83 15.66 15.92
N GLY A 211 -1.07 16.70 15.56
CA GLY A 211 0.26 16.60 14.95
C GLY A 211 0.26 16.63 13.42
N PHE A 212 1.45 16.87 12.86
CA PHE A 212 1.67 17.03 11.42
C PHE A 212 1.41 15.74 10.63
N THR A 213 1.67 14.55 11.22
CA THR A 213 1.38 13.26 10.59
C THR A 213 -0.12 13.06 10.38
N ALA A 214 -0.95 13.44 11.35
CA ALA A 214 -2.41 13.36 11.23
C ALA A 214 -2.93 14.26 10.10
N ARG A 215 -2.37 15.48 9.97
CA ARG A 215 -2.63 16.38 8.84
C ARG A 215 -2.15 15.78 7.51
N GLY A 216 -0.97 15.16 7.48
CA GLY A 216 -0.45 14.42 6.32
C GLY A 216 -1.38 13.29 5.86
N HIS A 217 -1.95 12.52 6.80
CA HIS A 217 -2.97 11.51 6.50
C HIS A 217 -4.25 12.14 5.95
N ALA A 218 -4.73 13.26 6.50
CA ALA A 218 -5.89 13.97 5.98
C ALA A 218 -5.64 14.46 4.53
N ILE A 219 -4.46 15.04 4.25
CA ILE A 219 -4.05 15.44 2.90
C ILE A 219 -4.05 14.22 1.95
N ALA A 220 -3.55 13.07 2.41
CA ALA A 220 -3.53 11.84 1.61
C ALA A 220 -4.94 11.39 1.24
N VAL A 221 -5.86 11.41 2.20
CA VAL A 221 -7.27 11.06 1.96
C VAL A 221 -7.91 12.02 0.96
N LEU A 222 -7.74 13.35 1.15
CA LEU A 222 -8.27 14.36 0.23
C LEU A 222 -7.71 14.19 -1.18
N LEU A 223 -6.41 13.95 -1.31
CA LEU A 223 -5.75 13.73 -2.59
C LEU A 223 -6.27 12.47 -3.28
N GLY A 224 -6.41 11.36 -2.54
CA GLY A 224 -6.99 10.13 -3.07
C GLY A 224 -8.41 10.30 -3.57
N LEU A 225 -9.23 11.07 -2.86
CA LEU A 225 -10.57 11.46 -3.33
C LEU A 225 -10.51 12.35 -4.58
N ALA A 226 -9.61 13.34 -4.60
CA ALA A 226 -9.41 14.24 -5.75
C ALA A 226 -8.93 13.50 -7.01
N LEU A 227 -8.22 12.37 -6.86
CA LEU A 227 -7.80 11.50 -7.96
C LEU A 227 -8.92 10.62 -8.53
N TYR A 228 -10.19 10.90 -8.19
CA TYR A 228 -11.37 10.30 -8.80
C TYR A 228 -11.34 10.14 -10.32
N PRO A 229 -10.82 11.08 -11.14
CA PRO A 229 -10.72 10.88 -12.59
C PRO A 229 -9.95 9.61 -12.99
N MET A 230 -8.97 9.17 -12.18
CA MET A 230 -8.23 7.92 -12.39
C MET A 230 -9.11 6.67 -12.27
N SER A 231 -10.22 6.76 -11.52
CA SER A 231 -11.21 5.68 -11.39
C SER A 231 -12.17 5.57 -12.59
N ARG A 232 -12.18 6.58 -13.47
CA ARG A 232 -13.11 6.72 -14.59
C ARG A 232 -12.49 6.44 -15.95
N VAL A 233 -11.19 6.13 -15.98
CA VAL A 233 -10.51 5.81 -17.24
C VAL A 233 -11.12 4.53 -17.83
N PRO A 234 -11.36 4.47 -19.15
CA PRO A 234 -12.15 3.39 -19.74
C PRO A 234 -11.67 1.97 -19.43
N ASP A 235 -10.35 1.74 -19.35
CA ASP A 235 -9.77 0.44 -19.01
C ASP A 235 -9.96 0.06 -17.53
N VAL A 236 -10.03 1.04 -16.63
CA VAL A 236 -10.37 0.84 -15.21
C VAL A 236 -11.86 0.49 -15.06
N VAL A 237 -12.71 1.20 -15.81
CA VAL A 237 -14.16 0.92 -15.84
C VAL A 237 -14.44 -0.47 -16.41
N ALA A 238 -13.71 -0.89 -17.45
CA ALA A 238 -13.83 -2.22 -18.05
C ALA A 238 -13.43 -3.37 -17.11
N ARG A 239 -12.65 -3.09 -16.06
CA ARG A 239 -12.26 -4.07 -15.04
C ARG A 239 -13.27 -4.20 -13.91
N LEU A 240 -14.35 -3.43 -13.92
CA LEU A 240 -15.41 -3.55 -12.92
C LEU A 240 -16.07 -4.93 -13.02
N GLY A 241 -15.76 -5.81 -12.07
CA GLY A 241 -16.49 -7.04 -11.86
C GLY A 241 -17.88 -6.82 -11.28
N THR A 242 -18.64 -7.91 -11.15
CA THR A 242 -19.96 -7.90 -10.50
C THR A 242 -19.88 -7.63 -9.00
N GLY A 243 -18.71 -7.84 -8.38
CA GLY A 243 -18.47 -7.59 -6.97
C GLY A 243 -18.67 -6.14 -6.60
N ARG A 244 -19.40 -5.88 -5.52
CA ARG A 244 -19.78 -4.52 -5.09
C ARG A 244 -19.22 -4.18 -3.70
N SER A 245 -18.88 -5.18 -2.91
CA SER A 245 -18.31 -5.04 -1.58
C SER A 245 -16.82 -5.44 -1.54
N ILE A 246 -16.09 -5.04 -0.49
CA ILE A 246 -14.67 -5.42 -0.35
C ILE A 246 -14.47 -6.94 -0.34
N VAL A 247 -15.39 -7.66 0.30
CA VAL A 247 -15.38 -9.13 0.39
C VAL A 247 -15.57 -9.77 -0.99
N ASP A 248 -16.39 -9.15 -1.86
CA ASP A 248 -16.53 -9.63 -3.24
C ASP A 248 -15.25 -9.41 -4.05
N LEU A 249 -14.47 -8.37 -3.75
CA LEU A 249 -13.20 -8.13 -4.43
C LEU A 249 -12.12 -9.12 -4.02
N TRP A 250 -12.32 -9.86 -2.93
CA TRP A 250 -11.42 -10.95 -2.55
C TRP A 250 -11.71 -12.22 -3.35
N LYS A 251 -12.94 -12.43 -3.80
CA LYS A 251 -13.34 -13.65 -4.51
C LYS A 251 -13.02 -13.54 -6.01
N ARG A 252 -12.31 -14.54 -6.53
CA ARG A 252 -11.92 -14.63 -7.96
C ARG A 252 -13.09 -14.45 -8.94
N ARG A 253 -14.27 -14.95 -8.60
CA ARG A 253 -15.47 -14.90 -9.46
C ARG A 253 -16.04 -13.48 -9.63
N THR A 254 -15.80 -12.61 -8.66
CA THR A 254 -16.48 -11.30 -8.56
C THR A 254 -15.53 -10.10 -8.59
N ALA A 255 -14.22 -10.33 -8.45
CA ALA A 255 -13.21 -9.27 -8.42
C ALA A 255 -13.09 -8.50 -9.75
N ASP A 256 -13.16 -9.20 -10.89
CA ASP A 256 -12.94 -8.62 -12.23
C ASP A 256 -14.17 -8.81 -13.14
N GLY A 257 -14.29 -7.95 -14.16
CA GLY A 257 -15.22 -8.16 -15.28
C GLY A 257 -14.95 -9.49 -15.99
N SER A 258 -15.94 -10.05 -16.70
CA SER A 258 -15.74 -11.33 -17.40
C SER A 258 -14.56 -11.23 -18.39
N ALA A 259 -13.95 -12.36 -18.73
CA ALA A 259 -12.88 -12.39 -19.73
C ALA A 259 -13.33 -11.73 -21.04
N ASP A 260 -14.60 -11.92 -21.41
CA ASP A 260 -15.23 -11.34 -22.59
C ASP A 260 -15.31 -9.81 -22.51
N THR A 261 -15.76 -9.25 -21.38
CA THR A 261 -15.82 -7.78 -21.20
C THR A 261 -14.43 -7.14 -21.31
N ARG A 262 -13.40 -7.82 -20.80
CA ARG A 262 -12.01 -7.36 -20.92
C ARG A 262 -11.48 -7.45 -22.36
N ALA A 263 -11.82 -8.51 -23.08
CA ALA A 263 -11.41 -8.72 -24.46
C ALA A 263 -12.08 -7.72 -25.42
N GLU A 264 -13.39 -7.50 -25.27
CA GLU A 264 -14.17 -6.51 -26.03
C GLU A 264 -13.63 -5.09 -25.82
N PHE A 265 -13.35 -4.72 -24.56
CA PHE A 265 -12.82 -3.40 -24.26
C PHE A 265 -11.41 -3.19 -24.84
N ALA A 266 -10.56 -4.21 -24.76
CA ALA A 266 -9.23 -4.17 -25.37
C ALA A 266 -9.31 -4.05 -26.90
N ALA A 267 -10.26 -4.74 -27.54
CA ALA A 267 -10.52 -4.63 -28.97
C ALA A 267 -11.00 -3.22 -29.37
N ALA A 268 -11.97 -2.65 -28.64
CA ALA A 268 -12.48 -1.31 -28.88
C ALA A 268 -11.41 -0.21 -28.70
N SER A 269 -10.53 -0.36 -27.70
CA SER A 269 -9.41 0.55 -27.46
C SER A 269 -8.36 0.50 -28.56
N ARG A 270 -8.02 -0.70 -29.05
CA ARG A 270 -7.14 -0.89 -30.22
C ARG A 270 -7.74 -0.26 -31.47
N ALA A 271 -9.04 -0.45 -31.71
CA ALA A 271 -9.74 0.15 -32.85
C ALA A 271 -9.74 1.68 -32.80
N ARG A 272 -9.95 2.31 -31.62
CA ARG A 272 -9.86 3.77 -31.47
C ARG A 272 -8.46 4.31 -31.75
N ARG A 273 -7.40 3.66 -31.25
CA ARG A 273 -6.01 4.05 -31.52
C ARG A 273 -5.63 3.91 -33.00
N ALA A 274 -6.11 2.86 -33.67
CA ALA A 274 -5.89 2.67 -35.11
C ALA A 274 -6.58 3.79 -35.93
N ARG A 275 -7.78 4.21 -35.54
CA ARG A 275 -8.50 5.33 -36.18
C ARG A 275 -7.83 6.69 -35.95
N SER A 276 -7.32 6.95 -34.75
CA SER A 276 -6.59 8.20 -34.46
C SER A 276 -5.25 8.27 -35.19
N GLY A 277 -4.54 7.13 -35.32
CA GLY A 277 -3.28 7.05 -36.08
C GLY A 277 -3.47 7.28 -37.58
N ARG A 278 -4.53 6.73 -38.19
CA ARG A 278 -4.85 7.02 -39.60
C ARG A 278 -5.17 8.50 -39.84
N ARG A 279 -5.98 9.11 -38.95
CA ARG A 279 -6.30 10.55 -39.06
C ARG A 279 -5.10 11.49 -38.93
N GLN A 280 -4.01 11.05 -38.31
CA GLN A 280 -2.76 11.81 -38.21
C GLN A 280 -1.80 11.58 -39.38
N ALA A 281 -1.98 10.50 -40.14
CA ALA A 281 -1.19 10.21 -41.34
C ALA A 281 -1.76 10.87 -42.60
N ASP A 282 -3.06 11.21 -42.58
CA ASP A 282 -3.77 11.88 -43.68
C ASP A 282 -3.78 13.43 -43.55
N THR A 283 -3.08 13.97 -42.55
CA THR A 283 -2.90 15.43 -42.29
C THR A 283 -1.44 15.82 -42.36
#